data_AF-A0A401NNY9-F1
#
_entry.id   AF-A0A401NNY9-F1
#
_cell.length_a   1.000
_cell.length_b   1.000
_cell.length_c   1.000
_cell.angle_alpha   90.00
_cell.angle_beta   90.00
_cell.angle_gamma   90.00
#
_symmetry.space_group_name_H-M   'P 1'
#
loop_
_entity.id
_entity.type
_entity.pdbx_description
1 polymer ?
#
loop_
_entity_poly.entity_id
_entity_poly.type
_entity_poly.pdbx_seq_one_letter_code
_entity_poly.pdbx_strand_id
1 'polypeptide(L)'
;MVMVNEKVAHPQDSHQPTEKPTIHCFKCGDPCKGQVLRVQTRHFHLKCFTCKVCGCDLAKGGFFMKNSDYLCTLDYQRLYGTQCQGCGEFVEGEVVTALGKTYHPKCFVCSICKRPFPAGDRVTFNGKDCLCEHCAQPKSSSPKEIVSSNNCAGCGRDIKNGQALLALERQWHLGCFKCKACGKVLTGEYISKDGAPFCEQDYQNLFGVKCEDCGKFITGKVLE
;
A
#
# COMPACT_ATOMS: atom_id res chain seq x y z
N MET A 1 -63.35 72.34 43.47
CA MET A 1 -61.92 71.92 43.51
C MET A 1 -61.83 70.88 44.61
N VAL A 2 -61.49 69.60 44.42
CA VAL A 2 -60.96 68.83 43.29
C VAL A 2 -61.42 67.37 43.47
N MET A 3 -61.51 66.64 42.36
CA MET A 3 -61.54 65.18 42.21
C MET A 3 -60.28 64.54 42.89
N VAL A 4 -60.12 63.24 43.21
CA VAL A 4 -60.37 62.00 42.47
C VAL A 4 -60.30 60.78 43.45
N ASN A 5 -61.06 59.72 43.13
CA ASN A 5 -60.89 58.28 43.41
C ASN A 5 -59.41 57.77 43.32
N GLU A 6 -58.97 56.56 43.70
CA GLU A 6 -59.56 55.23 43.61
C GLU A 6 -58.74 54.16 44.38
N LYS A 7 -59.47 53.21 44.98
CA LYS A 7 -59.23 51.76 45.21
C LYS A 7 -57.81 51.18 45.32
N VAL A 8 -57.59 50.52 46.46
CA VAL A 8 -56.51 49.58 46.79
C VAL A 8 -56.74 48.21 46.13
N ALA A 9 -55.73 47.65 45.46
CA ALA A 9 -55.72 46.28 44.94
C ALA A 9 -54.54 45.46 45.50
N HIS A 10 -54.80 44.18 45.75
CA HIS A 10 -53.92 43.17 46.34
C HIS A 10 -52.68 42.83 45.47
N PRO A 11 -51.60 42.31 46.07
CA PRO A 11 -50.43 41.83 45.34
C PRO A 11 -50.73 40.50 44.63
N GLN A 12 -50.52 40.48 43.30
CA GLN A 12 -50.46 39.25 42.51
C GLN A 12 -49.02 38.72 42.41
N ASP A 13 -48.94 37.41 42.56
CA ASP A 13 -47.83 36.48 42.41
C ASP A 13 -46.96 36.74 41.16
N SER A 14 -45.63 36.65 41.29
CA SER A 14 -44.71 36.57 40.15
C SER A 14 -43.91 35.27 40.21
N HIS A 15 -44.47 34.25 39.56
CA HIS A 15 -43.82 33.04 39.07
C HIS A 15 -42.35 33.28 38.66
N GLN A 16 -41.41 32.62 39.34
CA GLN A 16 -40.06 32.37 38.85
C GLN A 16 -40.14 31.31 37.74
N PRO A 17 -39.81 31.61 36.46
CA PRO A 17 -39.60 30.58 35.48
C PRO A 17 -38.23 29.96 35.75
N THR A 18 -38.18 28.66 36.00
CA THR A 18 -36.95 27.87 35.98
C THR A 18 -36.31 28.03 34.59
N GLU A 19 -35.31 28.90 34.47
CA GLU A 19 -34.64 29.17 33.19
C GLU A 19 -33.97 27.89 32.69
N LYS A 20 -34.49 27.35 31.59
CA LYS A 20 -33.84 26.23 30.89
C LYS A 20 -32.45 26.68 30.46
N PRO A 21 -31.39 25.88 30.69
CA PRO A 21 -30.04 26.26 30.28
C PRO A 21 -30.01 26.49 28.76
N THR A 22 -29.73 27.73 28.37
CA THR A 22 -29.67 28.16 26.97
C THR A 22 -28.30 27.85 26.38
N ILE A 23 -28.28 27.05 25.32
CA ILE A 23 -27.05 26.68 24.61
C ILE A 23 -26.64 27.83 23.71
N HIS A 24 -25.40 28.30 23.84
CA HIS A 24 -24.86 29.40 23.02
C HIS A 24 -23.85 28.87 21.99
N CYS A 25 -23.87 29.48 20.80
CA CYS A 25 -22.93 29.15 19.73
C CYS A 25 -21.54 29.67 20.07
N PHE A 26 -20.54 28.79 20.06
CA PHE A 26 -19.17 29.16 20.37
C PHE A 26 -18.54 30.12 19.36
N LYS A 27 -18.99 30.12 18.09
CA LYS A 27 -18.43 30.99 17.05
C LYS A 27 -19.04 32.41 17.06
N CYS A 28 -20.37 32.53 17.16
CA CYS A 28 -21.05 33.84 17.07
C CYS A 28 -21.55 34.40 18.41
N GLY A 29 -21.57 33.59 19.47
CA GLY A 29 -22.05 33.97 20.80
C GLY A 29 -23.57 33.88 20.98
N ASP A 30 -24.36 33.85 19.89
CA ASP A 30 -25.82 33.85 19.99
C ASP A 30 -26.41 32.53 20.52
N PRO A 31 -27.57 32.57 21.19
CA PRO A 31 -28.27 31.37 21.64
C PRO A 31 -28.76 30.53 20.45
N CYS A 32 -28.41 29.25 20.47
CA CYS A 32 -28.83 28.31 19.45
C CYS A 32 -30.31 27.96 19.58
N LYS A 33 -31.03 28.00 18.45
CA LYS A 33 -32.43 27.61 18.34
C LYS A 33 -32.55 26.38 17.45
N GLY A 34 -33.20 25.32 17.94
CA GLY A 34 -33.42 24.09 17.18
C GLY A 34 -32.22 23.14 17.21
N GLN A 35 -31.85 22.59 16.05
CA GLN A 35 -30.73 21.64 15.94
C GLN A 35 -29.39 22.35 16.16
N VAL A 36 -28.57 21.77 17.03
CA VAL A 36 -27.25 22.31 17.42
C VAL A 36 -26.19 21.25 17.18
N LEU A 37 -25.05 21.67 16.64
CA LEU A 37 -23.92 20.78 16.43
C LEU A 37 -23.01 20.84 17.66
N ARG A 38 -22.77 19.68 18.29
CA ARG A 38 -21.92 19.56 19.48
C ARG A 38 -20.57 18.97 19.08
N VAL A 39 -19.49 19.70 19.35
CA VAL A 39 -18.11 19.22 19.18
C VAL A 39 -17.40 19.30 20.52
N GLN A 40 -17.02 18.15 21.07
CA GLN A 40 -16.51 18.04 22.43
C GLN A 40 -17.46 18.73 23.43
N THR A 41 -17.01 19.79 24.11
CA THR A 41 -17.79 20.58 25.07
C THR A 41 -18.39 21.85 24.47
N ARG A 42 -18.17 22.13 23.18
CA ARG A 42 -18.60 23.36 22.50
C ARG A 42 -19.80 23.09 21.59
N HIS A 43 -20.64 24.10 21.45
CA HIS A 43 -21.88 24.05 20.67
C HIS A 43 -21.83 25.07 19.54
N PHE A 44 -22.37 24.72 18.38
CA PHE A 44 -22.35 25.56 17.19
C PHE A 44 -23.69 25.50 16.46
N HIS A 45 -24.08 26.61 15.82
CA HIS A 45 -25.02 26.51 14.70
C HIS A 45 -24.38 25.67 13.59
N LEU A 46 -25.19 24.88 12.87
CA LEU A 46 -24.71 24.09 11.73
C LEU A 46 -23.94 24.98 10.72
N LYS A 47 -24.47 26.17 10.42
CA LYS A 47 -23.83 27.16 9.52
C LYS A 47 -22.61 27.87 10.12
N CYS A 48 -22.44 27.82 11.44
CA CYS A 48 -21.31 28.44 12.12
C CYS A 48 -20.13 27.47 12.25
N PHE A 49 -20.35 26.17 12.10
CA PHE A 49 -19.28 25.19 12.16
C PHE A 49 -18.53 25.11 10.82
N THR A 50 -17.65 26.09 10.58
CA THR A 50 -16.98 26.30 9.30
C THR A 50 -15.46 26.30 9.44
N CYS A 51 -14.75 25.96 8.36
CA CYS A 51 -13.30 26.05 8.30
C CYS A 51 -12.83 27.49 8.51
N LYS A 52 -11.82 27.71 9.35
CA LYS A 52 -11.22 29.03 9.56
C LYS A 52 -10.56 29.61 8.30
N VAL A 53 -10.04 28.76 7.42
CA VAL A 53 -9.24 29.18 6.25
C VAL A 53 -10.14 29.39 5.03
N CYS A 54 -10.82 28.34 4.54
CA CYS A 54 -11.67 28.46 3.35
C CYS A 54 -13.15 28.79 3.63
N GLY A 55 -13.62 28.72 4.89
CA GLY A 55 -15.01 28.98 5.25
C GLY A 55 -16.01 27.87 4.90
N CYS A 56 -15.56 26.72 4.38
CA CYS A 56 -16.45 25.62 4.04
C CYS A 56 -17.17 25.03 5.27
N ASP A 57 -18.35 24.43 5.05
CA ASP A 57 -19.12 23.74 6.08
C ASP A 57 -18.40 22.46 6.54
N LEU A 58 -18.06 22.40 7.83
CA LEU A 58 -17.37 21.25 8.43
C LEU A 58 -18.34 20.19 8.97
N ALA A 59 -19.65 20.46 9.03
CA ALA A 59 -20.63 19.53 9.59
C ALA A 59 -20.77 18.25 8.74
N LYS A 60 -20.43 18.32 7.45
CA LYS A 60 -20.58 17.22 6.48
C LYS A 60 -19.27 16.47 6.20
N GLY A 61 -18.13 16.99 6.63
CA GLY A 61 -16.81 16.47 6.30
C GLY A 61 -15.95 16.19 7.53
N GLY A 62 -14.78 15.59 7.31
CA GLY A 62 -13.75 15.51 8.34
C GLY A 62 -13.19 16.89 8.68
N PHE A 63 -12.86 17.09 9.96
CA PHE A 63 -12.24 18.32 10.45
C PHE A 63 -11.13 18.02 11.45
N PHE A 64 -10.23 18.98 11.62
CA PHE A 64 -9.16 18.97 12.61
C PHE A 64 -9.26 20.20 13.49
N MET A 65 -8.95 20.03 14.77
CA MET A 65 -8.87 21.14 15.73
C MET A 65 -7.41 21.46 16.04
N LYS A 66 -7.00 22.72 15.87
CA LYS A 66 -5.65 23.19 16.20
C LYS A 66 -5.73 24.57 16.82
N ASN A 67 -5.14 24.78 18.00
CA ASN A 67 -5.12 26.08 18.69
C ASN A 67 -6.52 26.72 18.85
N SER A 68 -7.55 25.91 19.12
CA SER A 68 -8.98 26.32 19.16
C SER A 68 -9.63 26.69 17.83
N ASP A 69 -8.91 26.58 16.72
CA ASP A 69 -9.44 26.75 15.38
C ASP A 69 -9.87 25.41 14.77
N TYR A 70 -10.87 25.48 13.89
CA TYR A 70 -11.40 24.32 13.17
C TYR A 70 -11.03 24.42 11.70
N LEU A 71 -10.42 23.36 11.18
CA LEU A 71 -9.88 23.31 9.83
C LEU A 71 -10.48 22.12 9.08
N CYS A 72 -10.80 22.31 7.80
CA CYS A 72 -11.16 21.18 6.96
C CYS A 72 -9.92 20.32 6.71
N THR A 73 -10.10 19.05 6.36
CA THR A 73 -8.99 18.13 6.05
C THR A 73 -8.01 18.73 5.05
N LEU A 74 -8.51 19.35 3.98
CA LEU A 74 -7.69 19.90 2.91
C LEU A 74 -6.81 21.07 3.39
N ASP A 75 -7.37 22.03 4.12
CA ASP A 75 -6.60 23.16 4.63
C ASP A 75 -5.66 22.75 5.77
N TYR A 76 -6.06 21.78 6.60
CA TYR A 76 -5.18 21.21 7.61
C TYR A 76 -3.96 20.55 6.96
N GLN A 77 -4.17 19.74 5.91
CA GLN A 77 -3.09 19.13 5.15
C GLN A 77 -2.20 20.18 4.46
N ARG A 78 -2.78 21.21 3.85
CA ARG A 78 -2.00 22.28 3.20
C ARG A 78 -1.13 23.06 4.19
N LEU A 79 -1.63 23.34 5.38
CA LEU A 79 -0.92 24.16 6.37
C LEU A 79 0.04 23.34 7.25
N TYR A 80 -0.32 22.10 7.58
CA TYR A 80 0.36 21.30 8.61
C TYR A 80 0.61 19.85 8.20
N GLY A 81 0.17 19.44 7.02
CA GLY A 81 0.36 18.09 6.52
C GLY A 81 1.83 17.81 6.24
N THR A 82 2.22 16.57 6.50
CA THR A 82 3.53 16.06 6.08
C THR A 82 3.37 15.46 4.69
N GLN A 83 4.27 15.81 3.77
CA GLN A 83 4.27 15.26 2.42
C GLN A 83 5.09 13.97 2.37
N CYS A 84 4.60 13.00 1.60
CA CYS A 84 5.34 11.80 1.27
C CYS A 84 6.47 12.16 0.29
N GLN A 85 7.71 11.82 0.64
CA GLN A 85 8.85 12.09 -0.22
C GLN A 85 8.81 11.27 -1.52
N GLY A 86 8.09 10.14 -1.53
CA GLY A 86 7.96 9.26 -2.69
C GLY A 86 6.97 9.74 -3.75
N CYS A 87 5.79 10.24 -3.35
CA CYS A 87 4.74 10.65 -4.29
C CYS A 87 4.36 12.14 -4.24
N GLY A 88 4.79 12.89 -3.22
CA GLY A 88 4.44 14.30 -3.02
C GLY A 88 3.09 14.54 -2.33
N GLU A 89 2.23 13.52 -2.25
CA GLU A 89 0.93 13.61 -1.58
C GLU A 89 1.06 13.59 -0.06
N PHE A 90 0.07 14.14 0.64
CA PHE A 90 0.05 14.13 2.11
C PHE A 90 -0.07 12.71 2.67
N VAL A 91 0.68 12.43 3.73
CA VAL A 91 0.55 11.17 4.46
C VAL A 91 -0.62 11.22 5.43
N GLU A 92 -1.34 10.10 5.53
CA GLU A 92 -2.48 9.91 6.42
C GLU A 92 -2.29 8.61 7.19
N GLY A 93 -2.56 8.62 8.50
CA GLY A 93 -2.47 7.42 9.34
C GLY A 93 -1.02 6.96 9.58
N GLU A 94 -0.76 5.68 9.31
CA GLU A 94 0.55 5.06 9.50
C GLU A 94 1.56 5.55 8.46
N VAL A 95 2.78 5.84 8.93
CA VAL A 95 3.85 6.39 8.11
C VAL A 95 5.15 5.65 8.34
N VAL A 96 5.97 5.60 7.29
CA VAL A 96 7.35 5.13 7.41
C VAL A 96 8.26 6.34 7.44
N THR A 97 9.07 6.46 8.50
CA THR A 97 10.08 7.51 8.62
C THR A 97 11.47 6.91 8.52
N ALA A 98 12.26 7.39 7.56
CA ALA A 98 13.64 6.97 7.38
C ALA A 98 14.53 8.18 7.03
N LEU A 99 15.65 8.34 7.75
CA LEU A 99 16.58 9.48 7.59
C LEU A 99 15.89 10.85 7.60
N GLY A 100 14.90 11.03 8.47
CA GLY A 100 14.13 12.29 8.59
C GLY A 100 13.15 12.55 7.43
N LYS A 101 12.98 11.59 6.51
CA LYS A 101 12.00 11.65 5.41
C LYS A 101 10.82 10.75 5.73
N THR A 102 9.63 11.20 5.33
CA THR A 102 8.37 10.49 5.59
C THR A 102 7.80 9.95 4.28
N TYR A 103 7.30 8.72 4.33
CA TYR A 103 6.74 8.01 3.19
C TYR A 103 5.43 7.32 3.58
N HIS A 104 4.52 7.16 2.62
CA HIS A 104 3.48 6.14 2.78
C HIS A 104 4.15 4.75 2.80
N PRO A 105 3.60 3.76 3.54
CA PRO A 105 4.11 2.38 3.51
C PRO A 105 4.23 1.82 2.08
N LYS A 106 3.25 2.10 1.21
CA LYS A 106 3.26 1.72 -0.21
C LYS A 106 4.28 2.46 -1.08
N CYS A 107 4.74 3.63 -0.62
CA CYS A 107 5.71 4.46 -1.35
C CYS A 107 7.15 4.20 -0.89
N PHE A 108 7.34 3.56 0.26
CA PHE A 108 8.64 3.12 0.72
C PHE A 108 9.01 1.78 0.08
N VAL A 109 9.35 1.84 -1.21
CA VAL A 109 9.72 0.70 -2.05
C VAL A 109 11.00 1.00 -2.82
N CYS A 110 11.65 -0.04 -3.34
CA CYS A 110 12.84 0.14 -4.15
C CYS A 110 12.51 0.90 -5.45
N SER A 111 13.23 2.00 -5.74
CA SER A 111 13.04 2.78 -6.97
C SER A 111 13.24 1.96 -8.25
N ILE A 112 14.06 0.90 -8.21
CA ILE A 112 14.36 0.03 -9.37
C ILE A 112 13.36 -1.13 -9.48
N CYS A 113 13.28 -2.00 -8.47
CA CYS A 113 12.47 -3.23 -8.56
C CYS A 113 11.05 -3.09 -8.02
N LYS A 114 10.70 -1.93 -7.44
CA LYS A 114 9.38 -1.60 -6.86
C LYS A 114 8.91 -2.52 -5.73
N ARG A 115 9.79 -3.37 -5.18
CA ARG A 115 9.47 -4.21 -4.01
C ARG A 115 9.55 -3.41 -2.71
N PRO A 116 8.69 -3.69 -1.72
CA PRO A 116 8.81 -3.15 -0.38
C PRO A 116 10.09 -3.65 0.29
N PHE A 117 10.54 -2.93 1.31
CA PHE A 117 11.69 -3.31 2.13
C PHE A 117 11.21 -4.12 3.34
N PRO A 118 11.59 -5.41 3.46
CA PRO A 118 11.37 -6.20 4.67
C PRO A 118 12.00 -5.54 5.90
N ALA A 119 11.46 -5.85 7.08
CA ALA A 119 12.04 -5.41 8.34
C ALA A 119 13.47 -5.98 8.49
N GLY A 120 14.44 -5.11 8.74
CA GLY A 120 15.85 -5.48 8.89
C GLY A 120 16.70 -5.37 7.62
N ASP A 121 16.09 -5.15 6.45
CA ASP A 121 16.85 -4.98 5.20
C ASP A 121 17.61 -3.65 5.17
N ARG A 122 18.80 -3.68 4.56
CA ARG A 122 19.59 -2.48 4.31
C ARG A 122 18.99 -1.70 3.14
N VAL A 123 18.70 -0.43 3.39
CA VAL A 123 18.17 0.51 2.39
C VAL A 123 19.23 1.56 2.10
N THR A 124 19.57 1.72 0.82
CA THR A 124 20.47 2.78 0.36
C THR A 124 19.64 3.95 -0.15
N PHE A 125 19.96 5.15 0.34
CA PHE A 125 19.27 6.38 -0.05
C PHE A 125 20.16 7.21 -0.98
N ASN A 126 19.70 7.44 -2.21
CA ASN A 126 20.35 8.33 -3.17
C ASN A 126 19.42 9.50 -3.50
N GLY A 127 19.44 10.55 -2.68
CA GLY A 127 18.51 11.66 -2.81
C GLY A 127 17.06 11.25 -2.48
N LYS A 128 16.17 11.22 -3.47
CA LYS A 128 14.79 10.74 -3.32
C LYS A 128 14.68 9.23 -3.50
N ASP A 129 15.66 8.61 -4.15
CA ASP A 129 15.62 7.19 -4.47
C ASP A 129 15.98 6.33 -3.27
N CYS A 130 15.15 5.33 -3.04
CA CYS A 130 15.39 4.29 -2.04
C CYS A 130 15.74 3.01 -2.81
N LEU A 131 16.91 2.44 -2.56
CA LEU A 131 17.39 1.25 -3.27
C LEU A 131 17.51 0.09 -2.27
N CYS A 132 17.03 -1.10 -2.65
CA CYS A 132 17.27 -2.28 -1.84
C CYS A 132 18.71 -2.72 -1.99
N GLU A 133 19.21 -3.52 -1.06
CA GLU A 133 20.58 -4.02 -1.06
C GLU A 133 21.00 -4.59 -2.43
N HIS A 134 20.12 -5.35 -3.09
CA HIS A 134 20.34 -5.94 -4.40
C HIS A 134 20.49 -4.91 -5.52
N CYS A 135 19.79 -3.78 -5.41
CA CYS A 135 19.73 -2.72 -6.43
C CYS A 135 20.73 -1.58 -6.18
N ALA A 136 21.25 -1.47 -4.96
CA ALA A 136 22.16 -0.41 -4.55
C ALA A 136 23.61 -0.62 -4.99
N GLN A 137 24.00 -1.85 -5.36
CA GLN A 137 25.36 -2.14 -5.81
C GLN A 137 25.59 -1.53 -7.21
N PRO A 138 26.65 -0.72 -7.41
CA PRO A 138 27.01 -0.24 -8.74
C PRO A 138 27.29 -1.42 -9.65
N LYS A 139 26.75 -1.40 -10.86
CA LYS A 139 27.14 -2.32 -11.94
C LYS A 139 28.56 -1.97 -12.42
N SER A 140 29.56 -2.15 -11.58
CA SER A 140 30.96 -2.38 -11.98
C SER A 140 31.30 -3.85 -11.76
N SER A 141 30.38 -4.69 -12.21
CA SER A 141 30.55 -6.09 -12.54
C SER A 141 29.27 -6.44 -13.27
N SER A 142 29.43 -6.98 -14.47
CA SER A 142 28.60 -8.04 -15.04
C SER A 142 27.62 -8.67 -14.03
N PRO A 143 26.38 -9.03 -14.45
CA PRO A 143 25.43 -9.77 -13.62
C PRO A 143 26.17 -10.83 -12.81
N LYS A 144 26.03 -10.80 -11.47
CA LYS A 144 26.67 -11.78 -10.58
C LYS A 144 26.47 -13.16 -11.16
N GLU A 145 27.61 -13.75 -11.48
CA GLU A 145 27.74 -15.09 -11.99
C GLU A 145 27.01 -16.05 -11.04
N ILE A 146 25.82 -16.48 -11.43
CA ILE A 146 25.77 -17.89 -11.80
C ILE A 146 26.65 -17.91 -13.05
N VAL A 147 27.80 -18.58 -13.00
CA VAL A 147 28.63 -18.82 -14.17
C VAL A 147 27.76 -19.61 -15.15
N SER A 148 26.99 -18.89 -15.93
CA SER A 148 26.13 -19.37 -16.97
C SER A 148 26.48 -18.45 -18.11
N SER A 149 27.65 -18.74 -18.69
CA SER A 149 27.97 -18.50 -20.08
C SER A 149 26.70 -18.11 -20.85
N ASN A 150 26.67 -16.95 -21.52
CA ASN A 150 25.58 -16.62 -22.47
C ASN A 150 25.43 -17.70 -23.56
N ASN A 151 26.34 -18.68 -23.57
CA ASN A 151 26.35 -19.88 -24.35
C ASN A 151 25.23 -20.84 -23.96
N CYS A 152 24.43 -21.19 -24.95
CA CYS A 152 23.43 -22.24 -24.88
C CYS A 152 24.07 -23.58 -24.46
N ALA A 153 23.54 -24.23 -23.43
CA ALA A 153 24.01 -25.52 -22.93
C ALA A 153 23.90 -26.67 -23.96
N GLY A 154 23.04 -26.52 -24.98
CA GLY A 154 22.89 -27.50 -26.05
C GLY A 154 23.86 -27.33 -27.21
N CYS A 155 24.32 -26.11 -27.52
CA CYS A 155 25.17 -25.86 -28.69
C CYS A 155 26.46 -25.08 -28.42
N GLY A 156 26.67 -24.59 -27.20
CA GLY A 156 27.83 -23.80 -26.79
C GLY A 156 27.89 -22.40 -27.39
N ARG A 157 26.93 -21.96 -28.21
CA ARG A 157 26.92 -20.63 -28.83
C ARG A 157 26.13 -19.61 -28.02
N ASP A 158 26.54 -18.37 -28.08
CA ASP A 158 25.86 -17.24 -27.44
C ASP A 158 24.37 -17.13 -27.82
N ILE A 159 23.54 -16.82 -26.82
CA ILE A 159 22.12 -16.50 -26.97
C ILE A 159 22.00 -14.98 -27.09
N LYS A 160 21.87 -14.49 -28.33
CA LYS A 160 21.69 -13.06 -28.65
C LYS A 160 20.18 -12.76 -28.79
N ASN A 161 19.72 -11.58 -28.35
CA ASN A 161 18.31 -11.10 -28.42
C ASN A 161 17.28 -11.69 -27.43
N GLY A 162 17.68 -12.21 -26.27
CA GLY A 162 16.81 -12.24 -25.09
C GLY A 162 15.69 -13.30 -25.06
N GLN A 163 15.63 -14.22 -26.03
CA GLN A 163 14.79 -15.42 -25.93
C GLN A 163 15.65 -16.63 -25.58
N ALA A 164 15.80 -16.89 -24.28
CA ALA A 164 16.46 -18.07 -23.73
C ALA A 164 15.45 -18.89 -22.93
N LEU A 165 15.48 -20.21 -23.08
CA LEU A 165 14.77 -21.11 -22.18
C LEU A 165 15.67 -21.38 -20.96
N LEU A 166 15.12 -21.19 -19.76
CA LEU A 166 15.76 -21.55 -18.50
C LEU A 166 15.26 -22.93 -18.08
N ALA A 167 16.16 -23.92 -18.11
CA ALA A 167 15.85 -25.30 -17.74
C ALA A 167 17.13 -26.00 -17.26
N LEU A 168 16.99 -26.91 -16.29
CA LEU A 168 18.14 -27.64 -15.70
C LEU A 168 19.22 -26.69 -15.17
N GLU A 169 18.81 -25.55 -14.58
CA GLU A 169 19.70 -24.51 -14.06
C GLU A 169 20.65 -23.87 -15.11
N ARG A 170 20.37 -24.10 -16.41
CA ARG A 170 21.17 -23.61 -17.55
C ARG A 170 20.31 -22.89 -18.58
N GLN A 171 20.97 -22.16 -19.49
CA GLN A 171 20.31 -21.44 -20.58
C GLN A 171 20.38 -22.23 -21.89
N TRP A 172 19.29 -22.21 -22.65
CA TRP A 172 19.18 -22.92 -23.91
C TRP A 172 18.54 -22.03 -24.97
N HIS A 173 18.94 -22.16 -26.23
CA HIS A 173 18.06 -21.76 -27.32
C HIS A 173 16.81 -22.65 -27.28
N LEU A 174 15.63 -22.09 -27.58
CA LEU A 174 14.38 -22.86 -27.69
C LEU A 174 14.54 -24.09 -28.59
N GLY A 175 15.24 -23.92 -29.72
CA GLY A 175 15.54 -25.02 -30.64
C GLY A 175 16.65 -25.98 -30.19
N CYS A 176 17.42 -25.67 -29.14
CA CYS A 176 18.50 -26.52 -28.63
C CYS A 176 18.09 -27.35 -27.41
N PHE A 177 16.97 -27.02 -26.76
CA PHE A 177 16.44 -27.84 -25.67
C PHE A 177 15.72 -29.06 -26.26
N LYS A 178 16.46 -30.16 -26.38
CA LYS A 178 16.03 -31.38 -27.08
C LYS A 178 16.21 -32.60 -26.20
N CYS A 179 15.33 -33.59 -26.35
CA CYS A 179 15.50 -34.88 -25.73
C CYS A 179 16.89 -35.45 -26.08
N LYS A 180 17.67 -35.85 -25.07
CA LYS A 180 19.01 -36.42 -25.27
C LYS A 180 18.98 -37.74 -26.06
N ALA A 181 17.87 -38.47 -26.02
CA ALA A 181 17.71 -39.75 -26.72
C ALA A 181 17.24 -39.58 -28.17
N CYS A 182 16.05 -39.01 -28.41
CA CYS A 182 15.51 -38.88 -29.77
C CYS A 182 15.82 -37.54 -30.48
N GLY A 183 16.38 -36.54 -29.81
CA GLY A 183 16.67 -35.23 -30.39
C GLY A 183 15.45 -34.34 -30.66
N LYS A 184 14.24 -34.77 -30.28
CA LYS A 184 13.02 -33.96 -30.40
C LYS A 184 13.12 -32.70 -29.53
N VAL A 185 12.79 -31.54 -30.10
CA VAL A 185 12.71 -30.27 -29.35
C VAL A 185 11.60 -30.37 -28.31
N LEU A 186 11.91 -29.98 -27.08
CA LEU A 186 11.01 -30.05 -25.93
C LEU A 186 10.44 -28.64 -25.67
N THR A 187 9.15 -28.47 -25.90
CA THR A 187 8.42 -27.20 -25.69
C THR A 187 7.42 -27.26 -24.55
N GLY A 188 7.24 -28.43 -23.93
CA GLY A 188 6.30 -28.70 -22.83
C GLY A 188 6.96 -29.44 -21.68
N GLU A 189 6.21 -30.31 -21.02
CA GLU A 189 6.74 -31.12 -19.91
C GLU A 189 7.92 -32.00 -20.37
N TYR A 190 8.94 -32.08 -19.52
CA TYR A 190 10.14 -32.87 -19.74
C TYR A 190 10.56 -33.52 -18.43
N ILE A 191 11.34 -34.59 -18.53
CA ILE A 191 11.91 -35.27 -17.37
C ILE A 191 13.43 -35.03 -17.37
N SER A 192 13.96 -34.62 -16.21
CA SER A 192 15.38 -34.37 -16.02
C SER A 192 16.08 -35.59 -15.42
N LYS A 193 17.23 -35.96 -15.97
CA LYS A 193 18.11 -37.00 -15.41
C LYS A 193 19.57 -36.64 -15.67
N ASP A 194 20.36 -36.61 -14.61
CA ASP A 194 21.81 -36.33 -14.65
C ASP A 194 22.15 -35.06 -15.47
N GLY A 195 21.34 -34.01 -15.30
CA GLY A 195 21.51 -32.74 -16.00
C GLY A 195 21.16 -32.75 -17.50
N ALA A 196 20.48 -33.79 -17.99
CA ALA A 196 19.99 -33.90 -19.35
C ALA A 196 18.46 -33.97 -19.42
N PRO A 197 17.83 -33.35 -20.44
CA PRO A 197 16.38 -33.42 -20.63
C PRO A 197 15.98 -34.61 -21.51
N PHE A 198 14.88 -35.26 -21.14
CA PHE A 198 14.27 -36.37 -21.88
C PHE A 198 12.78 -36.10 -22.10
N CYS A 199 12.24 -36.62 -23.21
CA CYS A 199 10.79 -36.76 -23.32
C CYS A 199 10.33 -37.93 -22.43
N GLU A 200 9.05 -37.91 -22.04
CA GLU A 200 8.47 -38.95 -21.19
C GLU A 200 8.69 -40.36 -21.74
N GLN A 201 8.42 -40.56 -23.04
CA GLN A 201 8.56 -41.86 -23.70
C GLN A 201 9.99 -42.41 -23.63
N ASP A 202 11.00 -41.59 -23.97
CA ASP A 202 12.40 -42.03 -23.94
C ASP A 202 12.88 -42.23 -22.50
N TYR A 203 12.44 -41.38 -21.56
CA TYR A 203 12.78 -41.57 -20.16
C TYR A 203 12.23 -42.90 -19.63
N GLN A 204 10.97 -43.21 -19.91
CA GLN A 204 10.35 -44.48 -19.52
C GLN A 204 11.07 -45.68 -20.16
N ASN A 205 11.41 -45.60 -21.45
CA ASN A 205 12.11 -46.69 -22.13
C ASN A 205 13.52 -46.93 -21.59
N LEU A 206 14.25 -45.88 -21.19
CA LEU A 206 15.62 -45.97 -20.74
C LEU A 206 15.76 -46.20 -19.23
N PHE A 207 14.87 -45.60 -18.43
CA PHE A 207 14.99 -45.50 -16.98
C PHE A 207 13.69 -45.79 -16.22
N GLY A 208 12.60 -46.03 -16.93
CA GLY A 208 11.29 -46.27 -16.33
C GLY A 208 11.25 -47.59 -15.57
N VAL A 209 10.72 -47.55 -14.35
CA VAL A 209 10.42 -48.74 -13.58
C VAL A 209 9.03 -49.22 -13.99
N LYS A 210 8.91 -50.51 -14.33
CA LYS A 210 7.61 -51.12 -14.61
C LYS A 210 7.05 -51.73 -13.34
N CYS A 211 5.76 -51.54 -13.11
CA CYS A 211 5.03 -52.27 -12.08
C CYS A 211 5.05 -53.77 -12.41
N GLU A 212 5.40 -54.60 -11.43
CA GLU A 212 5.47 -56.05 -11.60
C GLU A 212 4.09 -56.67 -11.89
N ASP A 213 3.02 -56.10 -11.33
CA ASP A 213 1.65 -56.62 -11.51
C ASP A 213 1.01 -56.23 -12.84
N CYS A 214 1.18 -54.97 -13.29
CA CYS A 214 0.46 -54.46 -14.47
C CYS A 214 1.35 -54.16 -15.68
N GLY A 215 2.68 -54.26 -15.54
CA GLY A 215 3.66 -54.05 -16.62
C GLY A 215 3.77 -52.60 -17.12
N LYS A 216 2.97 -51.67 -16.58
CA LYS A 216 2.99 -50.24 -16.94
C LYS A 216 4.12 -49.51 -16.21
N PHE A 217 4.62 -48.43 -16.80
CA PHE A 217 5.61 -47.57 -16.17
C PHE A 217 5.00 -46.84 -14.97
N ILE A 218 5.73 -46.84 -13.86
CA ILE A 218 5.37 -46.13 -12.64
C ILE A 218 5.69 -44.64 -12.84
N THR A 219 4.70 -43.78 -12.67
CA THR A 219 4.84 -42.32 -12.79
C THR A 219 4.63 -41.65 -11.41
N GLY A 220 5.37 -40.57 -11.14
CA GLY A 220 5.28 -39.81 -9.86
C GLY A 220 6.54 -39.88 -8.98
N LYS A 221 6.53 -39.18 -7.85
CA LYS A 221 7.61 -39.26 -6.84
C LYS A 221 7.55 -40.61 -6.16
N VAL A 222 8.51 -41.47 -6.45
CA VAL A 222 8.81 -42.64 -5.63
C VAL A 222 9.35 -42.12 -4.30
N LEU A 223 8.70 -42.48 -3.21
CA LEU A 223 9.20 -42.19 -1.86
C LEU A 223 10.39 -43.13 -1.62
N GLU A 224 11.58 -42.56 -1.48
CA GLU A 224 12.74 -43.23 -0.87
C GLU A 224 12.51 -43.42 0.64
#